data_AF-A0A0B5INA0-F1
#
_entry.id   AF-A0A0B5INA0-F1
#
_cell.length_a   1.000
_cell.length_b   1.000
_cell.length_c   1.000
_cell.angle_alpha   90.00
_cell.angle_beta   90.00
_cell.angle_gamma   90.00
#
_symmetry.space_group_name_H-M   'P 1'
#
loop_
_entity.id
_entity.type
_entity.pdbx_description
1 polymer ?
#
loop_
_entity_poly.entity_id
_entity_poly.type
_entity_poly.pdbx_seq_one_letter_code
_entity_poly.pdbx_strand_id
1 'polypeptide(L)'
;MVMAILMAWLIGAREQIAEDQARDSVLWVSDNLGIQHDDLLQVSGFIGHPDAPDLTLNQAVEHYGDPMAFVLSMVLLSGGLVATVGDRDPNWLKQFDLTS
;
A
#
# COMPACT_ATOMS: atom_id res chain seq x y z
N MET A 1 -4.33 -3.21 -15.79
CA MET A 1 -3.63 -4.44 -15.35
C MET A 1 -2.76 -4.20 -14.12
N VAL A 2 -1.86 -3.22 -14.12
CA VAL A 2 -0.99 -2.92 -12.94
C VAL A 2 -1.77 -2.63 -11.65
N MET A 3 -2.80 -1.78 -11.70
CA MET A 3 -3.62 -1.45 -10.52
C MET A 3 -4.23 -2.70 -9.85
N ALA A 4 -4.77 -3.63 -10.63
CA ALA A 4 -5.37 -4.85 -10.10
C ALA A 4 -4.36 -5.77 -9.42
N ILE A 5 -3.14 -5.86 -9.96
CA ILE A 5 -2.03 -6.63 -9.37
C ILE A 5 -1.61 -6.01 -8.04
N LEU A 6 -1.40 -4.68 -8.01
CA LEU A 6 -1.04 -3.96 -6.79
C LEU A 6 -2.13 -4.09 -5.72
N MET A 7 -3.40 -3.96 -6.10
CA MET A 7 -4.52 -4.19 -5.18
C MET A 7 -4.48 -5.60 -4.60
N ALA A 8 -4.30 -6.63 -5.43
CA ALA A 8 -4.23 -8.01 -4.99
C ALA A 8 -3.05 -8.24 -4.02
N TRP A 9 -1.87 -7.70 -4.32
CA TRP A 9 -0.71 -7.77 -3.43
C TRP A 9 -0.95 -7.08 -2.09
N LEU A 10 -1.47 -5.85 -2.09
CA LEU A 10 -1.69 -5.08 -0.86
C LEU A 10 -2.79 -5.71 0.01
N ILE A 11 -3.88 -6.17 -0.59
CA ILE A 11 -4.96 -6.87 0.12
C ILE A 11 -4.47 -8.24 0.62
N GLY A 12 -3.67 -8.96 -0.17
CA GLY A 12 -3.06 -10.21 0.27
C GLY A 12 -2.11 -10.02 1.45
N ALA A 13 -1.30 -8.96 1.41
CA ALA A 13 -0.39 -8.60 2.49
C ALA A 13 -1.14 -8.29 3.80
N ARG A 14 -2.30 -7.62 3.73
CA ARG A 14 -3.14 -7.33 4.90
C ARG A 14 -3.40 -8.56 5.78
N GLU A 15 -3.65 -9.71 5.17
CA GLU A 15 -3.96 -10.95 5.90
C GLU A 15 -2.74 -11.56 6.62
N GLN A 16 -1.53 -11.06 6.33
CA GLN A 16 -0.27 -11.58 6.86
C GLN A 16 0.48 -10.58 7.76
N ILE A 17 -0.03 -9.36 7.93
CA ILE A 17 0.63 -8.32 8.72
C ILE A 17 -0.25 -7.84 9.88
N ALA A 18 0.39 -7.37 10.94
CA ALA A 18 -0.27 -6.73 12.06
C ALA A 18 -0.49 -5.22 11.82
N GLU A 19 -1.38 -4.60 12.61
CA GLU A 19 -1.73 -3.17 12.45
C GLU A 19 -0.54 -2.23 12.68
N ASP A 20 0.37 -2.59 13.59
CA ASP A 20 1.62 -1.86 13.83
C ASP A 20 2.54 -1.90 12.61
N GLN A 21 2.63 -3.06 11.94
CA GLN A 21 3.40 -3.21 10.71
C GLN A 21 2.82 -2.38 9.56
N ALA A 22 1.49 -2.24 9.49
CA ALA A 22 0.84 -1.36 8.53
C ALA A 22 1.19 0.12 8.79
N ARG A 23 1.19 0.55 10.06
CA ARG A 23 1.64 1.91 10.46
C ARG A 23 3.10 2.13 10.09
N ASP A 24 3.97 1.18 10.41
CA ASP A 24 5.40 1.26 10.14
C ASP A 24 5.70 1.36 8.64
N SER A 25 4.96 0.66 7.79
CA SER A 25 5.11 0.77 6.34
C SER A 25 4.81 2.18 5.82
N VAL A 26 3.75 2.82 6.31
CA VAL A 26 3.40 4.20 5.90
C VAL A 26 4.44 5.19 6.42
N LEU A 27 4.87 5.04 7.67
CA LEU A 27 5.93 5.86 8.27
C LEU A 27 7.24 5.73 7.49
N TRP A 28 7.63 4.50 7.12
CA TRP A 28 8.84 4.27 6.36
C TRP A 28 8.85 5.02 5.04
N VAL A 29 7.73 5.00 4.29
CA VAL A 29 7.62 5.71 3.01
C VAL A 29 7.70 7.22 3.24
N SER A 30 7.02 7.75 4.25
CA SER A 30 7.04 9.18 4.56
C SER A 30 8.44 9.66 4.95
N ASP A 31 9.10 8.94 5.85
CA ASP A 31 10.43 9.29 6.39
C ASP A 31 11.54 9.19 5.34
N ASN A 32 11.48 8.19 4.46
CA ASN A 32 12.58 7.90 3.53
C ASN A 32 12.40 8.56 2.16
N LEU A 33 11.16 8.81 1.73
CA LEU A 33 10.86 9.33 0.39
C LEU A 33 10.28 10.75 0.41
N GLY A 34 10.04 11.33 1.60
CA GLY A 34 9.53 12.69 1.76
C GLY A 34 8.09 12.87 1.26
N ILE A 35 7.33 11.77 1.20
CA ILE A 35 5.91 11.77 0.81
C ILE A 35 5.07 12.16 2.02
N GLN A 36 4.04 12.97 1.81
CA GLN A 36 3.14 13.36 2.89
C GLN A 36 2.41 12.13 3.44
N HIS A 37 2.41 12.00 4.76
CA HIS A 37 1.79 10.87 5.45
C HIS A 37 0.30 10.74 5.09
N ASP A 38 -0.43 11.87 5.05
CA ASP A 38 -1.87 11.91 4.76
C ASP A 38 -2.20 11.39 3.35
N ASP A 39 -1.30 11.63 2.38
CA ASP A 39 -1.47 11.14 1.01
C ASP A 39 -1.32 9.61 0.93
N LEU A 40 -0.56 8.99 1.82
CA LEU A 40 -0.38 7.53 1.87
C LEU A 40 -1.43 6.86 2.73
N LEU A 41 -1.95 7.57 3.74
CA LEU A 41 -2.93 7.05 4.67
C LEU A 41 -4.20 6.57 3.96
N GLN A 42 -4.57 7.18 2.85
CA GLN A 42 -5.74 6.75 2.08
C GLN A 42 -5.58 5.37 1.44
N VAL A 43 -4.48 5.13 0.73
CA VAL A 43 -4.21 3.80 0.14
C VAL A 43 -3.80 2.77 1.19
N SER A 44 -3.37 3.20 2.37
CA SER A 44 -3.01 2.29 3.46
C SER A 44 -4.20 1.47 3.99
N GLY A 45 -5.44 1.85 3.65
CA GLY A 45 -6.62 1.02 3.89
C GLY A 45 -6.53 -0.37 3.24
N PHE A 46 -5.84 -0.50 2.10
CA PHE A 46 -5.63 -1.81 1.45
C PHE A 46 -4.84 -2.78 2.30
N ILE A 47 -3.94 -2.27 3.16
CA ILE A 47 -3.09 -3.08 4.05
C ILE A 47 -3.65 -3.15 5.47
N GLY A 48 -4.87 -2.63 5.70
CA GLY A 48 -5.53 -2.67 7.00
C GLY A 48 -5.01 -1.64 8.01
N HIS A 49 -4.46 -0.51 7.56
CA HIS A 49 -4.01 0.53 8.47
C HIS A 49 -5.19 1.08 9.30
N PRO A 50 -5.09 1.12 10.64
CA PRO A 50 -6.23 1.40 11.53
C PRO A 50 -6.77 2.83 11.41
N ASP A 51 -5.92 3.80 11.04
CA ASP A 51 -6.32 5.19 10.86
C ASP A 51 -6.66 5.53 9.40
N ALA A 52 -6.69 4.53 8.51
CA ALA A 52 -7.06 4.76 7.12
C ALA A 52 -8.54 5.17 7.03
N PRO A 53 -8.88 6.16 6.18
CA PRO A 53 -10.26 6.56 5.98
C PRO A 53 -11.06 5.45 5.28
N ASP A 54 -12.32 5.28 5.68
CA ASP A 54 -13.26 4.34 5.06
C ASP A 54 -13.79 4.90 3.74
N LEU A 55 -13.04 4.69 2.66
CA LEU A 55 -13.33 5.16 1.31
C LEU A 55 -13.57 4.01 0.35
N THR A 56 -14.51 4.18 -0.57
CA THR A 56 -14.64 3.30 -1.73
C THR A 56 -13.48 3.52 -2.70
N LEU A 57 -13.18 2.51 -3.53
CA LEU A 57 -12.15 2.61 -4.57
C LEU A 57 -12.33 3.85 -5.48
N ASN A 58 -13.58 4.15 -5.86
CA ASN A 58 -13.87 5.30 -6.71
C ASN A 58 -13.55 6.63 -6.00
N GLN A 59 -13.91 6.75 -4.72
CA GLN A 59 -13.58 7.95 -3.92
C GLN A 59 -12.07 8.11 -3.74
N ALA A 60 -11.34 7.01 -3.55
CA ALA A 60 -9.89 7.05 -3.48
C ALA A 60 -9.29 7.54 -4.80
N VAL A 61 -9.68 6.97 -5.95
CA VAL A 61 -9.19 7.42 -7.27
C VAL A 61 -9.54 8.89 -7.55
N GLU A 62 -10.75 9.32 -7.19
CA GLU A 62 -11.17 10.73 -7.30
C GLU A 62 -10.33 11.67 -6.43
N HIS A 63 -9.95 11.24 -5.22
CA HIS A 63 -9.14 12.04 -4.32
C HIS A 63 -7.77 12.39 -4.92
N TYR A 64 -7.10 11.43 -5.54
CA TYR A 64 -5.79 11.68 -6.16
C TYR A 64 -5.89 12.53 -7.44
N GLY A 65 -7.08 12.68 -8.02
CA GLY A 65 -7.35 13.47 -9.24
C GLY A 65 -6.71 12.91 -10.53
N ASP A 66 -5.69 12.07 -10.40
CA ASP A 66 -4.97 11.38 -11.47
C ASP A 66 -4.84 9.89 -11.13
N PRO A 67 -5.34 8.98 -11.98
CA PRO A 67 -5.15 7.54 -11.82
C PRO A 67 -3.69 7.12 -11.68
N MET A 68 -2.74 7.87 -12.26
CA MET A 68 -1.32 7.55 -12.14
C MET A 68 -0.77 7.85 -10.73
N ALA A 69 -1.22 8.95 -10.11
CA ALA A 69 -0.87 9.27 -8.73
C ALA A 69 -1.40 8.20 -7.75
N PHE A 70 -2.61 7.69 -8.00
CA PHE A 70 -3.17 6.57 -7.24
C PHE A 70 -2.34 5.28 -7.41
N VAL A 71 -1.93 4.93 -8.64
CA VAL A 71 -1.07 3.76 -8.86
C VAL A 71 0.29 3.95 -8.19
N LEU A 72 0.86 5.15 -8.25
CA LEU A 72 2.14 5.46 -7.62
C LEU A 72 2.08 5.30 -6.10
N SER A 73 1.01 5.75 -5.44
CA SER A 73 0.87 5.58 -3.98
C SER A 73 0.79 4.11 -3.59
N MET A 74 0.13 3.25 -4.38
CA MET A 74 0.13 1.80 -4.18
C MET A 74 1.52 1.16 -4.37
N VAL A 75 2.31 1.64 -5.33
CA VAL A 75 3.71 1.20 -5.54
C VAL A 75 4.57 1.59 -4.34
N LEU A 76 4.43 2.82 -3.86
CA LEU A 76 5.16 3.31 -2.69
C LEU A 76 4.81 2.50 -1.44
N LEU A 77 3.52 2.21 -1.24
CA LEU A 77 3.05 1.38 -0.12
C LEU A 77 3.58 -0.06 -0.21
N SER A 78 3.59 -0.64 -1.41
CA SER A 78 4.22 -1.95 -1.67
C SER A 78 5.71 -1.94 -1.31
N GLY A 79 6.42 -0.86 -1.65
CA GLY A 79 7.80 -0.64 -1.26
C GLY A 79 7.98 -0.54 0.26
N GLY A 80 7.09 0.19 0.94
CA GLY A 80 7.05 0.29 2.39
C GLY A 80 6.89 -1.08 3.05
N LEU A 81 5.95 -1.91 2.58
CA LEU A 81 5.77 -3.27 3.08
C LEU A 81 7.01 -4.14 2.90
N VAL A 82 7.66 -4.10 1.73
CA VAL A 82 8.90 -4.85 1.50
C VAL A 82 10.01 -4.38 2.45
N ALA A 83 10.09 -3.07 2.68
CA ALA A 83 11.11 -2.49 3.54
C ALA A 83 10.90 -2.80 5.03
N THR A 84 9.65 -2.91 5.50
CA THR A 84 9.33 -3.09 6.92
C THR A 84 8.99 -4.54 7.30
N VAL A 85 8.34 -5.29 6.41
CA VAL A 85 7.86 -6.66 6.68
C VAL A 85 8.63 -7.70 5.88
N GLY A 86 8.95 -7.39 4.61
CA GLY A 86 9.63 -8.32 3.71
C GLY A 86 11.14 -8.50 3.95
N ASP A 87 11.69 -8.00 5.05
CA ASP A 87 13.15 -7.94 5.32
C ASP A 87 13.96 -7.40 4.13
N ARG A 88 13.39 -6.41 3.42
CA ARG A 88 13.93 -5.81 2.20
C ARG A 88 14.01 -6.77 1.00
N ASP A 89 13.37 -7.95 1.06
CA ASP A 89 13.25 -8.88 -0.06
C ASP A 89 11.96 -8.61 -0.87
N PRO A 90 12.04 -8.06 -2.09
CA PRO A 90 10.88 -7.82 -2.92
C PRO A 90 10.18 -9.10 -3.38
N ASN A 91 10.82 -10.28 -3.29
CA ASN A 91 10.16 -11.55 -3.58
C ASN A 91 9.09 -11.90 -2.55
N TRP A 92 9.11 -11.28 -1.37
CA TRP A 92 8.05 -11.45 -0.37
C TRP A 92 6.67 -11.10 -0.92
N LEU A 93 6.54 -10.08 -1.78
CA LEU A 93 5.25 -9.73 -2.40
C LEU A 93 4.76 -10.74 -3.44
N LYS A 94 5.67 -11.49 -4.08
CA LYS A 94 5.31 -12.43 -5.15
C LYS A 94 4.48 -13.62 -4.67
N GLN A 95 4.48 -13.89 -3.37
CA GLN A 95 3.60 -14.92 -2.80
C GLN A 95 2.10 -14.60 -2.99
N PHE A 96 1.78 -13.33 -3.31
CA PHE A 96 0.43 -12.84 -3.59
C PHE A 96 0.15 -12.69 -5.09
N ASP A 97 1.02 -13.17 -5.96
CA ASP A 97 0.79 -13.16 -7.40
C ASP A 97 -0.50 -13.93 -7.74
N LEU A 98 -1.31 -13.36 -8.64
CA LEU A 98 -2.46 -14.05 -9.19
C LEU A 98 -1.94 -15.26 -9.98
N THR A 99 -2.13 -16.47 -9.46
CA THR A 99 -1.88 -17.69 -10.23
C THR A 99 -2.86 -17.74 -11.39
N SER A 100 -2.33 -17.53 -12.60
CA SER A 100 -3.01 -17.82 -13.87
C SER A 100 -3.41 -19.28 -13.97
#